data_AF-A0A9N8ZS40-F1
#
_entry.id   AF-A0A9N8ZS40-F1
#
_cell.length_a   1.000
_cell.length_b   1.000
_cell.length_c   1.000
_cell.angle_alpha   90.00
_cell.angle_beta   90.00
_cell.angle_gamma   90.00
#
_symmetry.space_group_name_H-M   'P 1'
#
loop_
_entity.id
_entity.type
_entity.pdbx_description
1 polymer ?
#
loop_
_entity_poly.entity_id
_entity_poly.type
_entity_poly.pdbx_seq_one_letter_code
_entity_poly.pdbx_strand_id
1 'polypeptide(L)'
;MANQDEEMAEYDAKLAEIFKQKRLEKSKKKDLKYQMIHFKNKVFDLLEIFIRKQPTHPLTLELILPLLATVLQATSSSEQIADRAKNLLDKMCKSKALPSNFSSEYANEILKETHDMAARAPSKEALDTCSKMSIFLVKVIMKQHEEVSANNKDQGSSETGEEDSIKNVGKIYEELLGKYMTNARSRLNLEVFVVFISRFPIIAWELRDALAEFMEPTKVPNSYRQVQAYVLMSKLLKEVANKNPGGSDELIYEFMPKIRDSFVVAIDFLKTDQNTGKRQLKADKLKEILKVITTIIKMTNNVVIRISNSSAGKKVSKKKGAIVEKVQEIWGTDTLVEKLGSIKTLPLYKSSPAINDMINQIVKTVSK
;
A
#
# COMPACT_ATOMS: atom_id res chain seq x y z
N MET A 1 36.51 -26.71 69.87
CA MET A 1 36.51 -25.57 68.92
C MET A 1 36.99 -25.95 67.51
N ALA A 2 37.79 -27.01 67.31
CA ALA A 2 38.29 -27.37 65.97
C ALA A 2 37.23 -27.86 64.95
N ASN A 3 36.07 -28.35 65.39
CA ASN A 3 35.09 -28.99 64.49
C ASN A 3 34.21 -28.00 63.69
N GLN A 4 34.10 -26.73 64.11
CA GLN A 4 33.26 -25.73 63.42
C GLN A 4 34.01 -24.99 62.31
N ASP A 5 35.31 -24.77 62.47
CA ASP A 5 36.15 -24.11 61.46
C ASP A 5 36.41 -25.03 60.26
N GLU A 6 36.53 -26.34 60.50
CA GLU A 6 36.73 -27.34 59.45
C GLU A 6 35.46 -27.55 58.61
N GLU A 7 34.28 -27.59 59.25
CA GLU A 7 33.00 -27.57 58.55
C GLU A 7 32.81 -26.27 57.73
N MET A 8 33.14 -25.10 58.30
CA MET A 8 33.04 -23.82 57.59
C MET A 8 33.94 -23.78 56.34
N ALA A 9 35.18 -24.27 56.45
CA ALA A 9 36.10 -24.38 55.31
C ALA A 9 35.59 -25.35 54.23
N GLU A 10 34.96 -26.46 54.62
CA GLU A 10 34.37 -27.42 53.68
C GLU A 10 33.14 -26.84 52.95
N TYR A 11 32.32 -26.05 53.65
CA TYR A 11 31.21 -25.31 53.04
C TYR A 11 31.69 -24.24 52.06
N ASP A 12 32.72 -23.46 52.39
CA ASP A 12 33.31 -22.46 51.49
C ASP A 12 33.94 -23.11 50.25
N ALA A 13 34.58 -24.28 50.40
CA ALA A 13 35.12 -25.04 49.29
C ALA A 13 34.01 -25.51 48.33
N LYS A 14 32.90 -26.04 48.86
CA LYS A 14 31.73 -26.45 48.06
C LYS A 14 31.08 -25.25 47.35
N LEU A 15 30.97 -24.10 48.02
CA LEU A 15 30.47 -22.87 47.41
C LEU A 15 31.38 -22.39 46.26
N ALA A 16 32.70 -22.37 46.48
CA ALA A 16 33.67 -22.01 45.45
C ALA A 16 33.57 -22.93 44.22
N GLU A 17 33.36 -24.23 44.42
CA GLU A 17 33.17 -25.19 43.35
C GLU A 17 31.87 -24.94 42.57
N ILE A 18 30.75 -24.67 43.25
CA ILE A 18 29.48 -24.28 42.62
C ILE A 18 29.64 -22.99 41.80
N PHE A 19 30.33 -21.97 42.32
CA PHE A 19 30.58 -20.74 41.58
C PHE A 19 31.48 -20.96 40.36
N LYS A 20 32.48 -21.83 40.47
CA LYS A 20 33.35 -22.23 39.34
C LYS A 20 32.56 -22.95 38.25
N GLN A 21 31.69 -23.90 38.62
CA GLN A 21 30.81 -24.59 37.68
C GLN A 21 29.85 -23.61 36.99
N LYS A 22 29.18 -22.73 37.74
CA LYS A 22 28.31 -21.67 37.17
C LYS A 22 29.06 -20.75 36.19
N ARG A 23 30.32 -20.41 36.47
CA ARG A 23 31.16 -19.60 35.58
C ARG A 23 31.50 -20.35 34.29
N LEU A 24 31.85 -21.63 34.37
CA LEU A 24 32.14 -22.48 33.21
C LEU A 24 30.91 -22.66 32.32
N GLU A 25 29.74 -22.92 32.91
CA GLU A 25 28.46 -22.99 32.18
C GLU A 25 28.13 -21.68 31.47
N LYS A 26 28.34 -20.55 32.14
CA LYS A 26 28.14 -19.22 31.54
C LYS A 26 29.10 -18.97 30.37
N SER A 27 30.35 -19.44 30.46
CA SER A 27 31.32 -19.37 29.35
C SER A 27 30.88 -20.23 28.17
N LYS A 28 30.56 -21.51 28.41
CA LYS A 28 30.09 -22.43 27.36
C LYS A 28 28.85 -21.90 26.64
N LYS A 29 27.88 -21.35 27.39
CA LYS A 29 26.68 -20.70 26.82
C LYS A 29 27.01 -19.49 25.96
N LYS A 30 28.05 -18.71 26.30
CA LYS A 30 28.52 -17.60 25.47
C LYS A 30 29.20 -18.12 24.21
N ASP A 31 30.10 -19.10 24.34
CA ASP A 31 30.85 -19.67 23.22
C ASP A 31 29.92 -20.28 22.16
N LEU A 32 28.90 -21.04 22.59
CA LEU A 32 27.86 -21.58 21.71
C LEU A 32 27.08 -20.48 20.99
N LYS A 33 26.75 -19.38 21.67
CA LYS A 33 26.08 -18.22 21.04
C LYS A 33 26.96 -17.57 19.99
N TYR A 34 28.25 -17.38 20.26
CA TYR A 34 29.20 -16.84 19.29
C TYR A 34 29.32 -17.76 18.06
N GLN A 35 29.51 -19.06 18.27
CA GLN A 35 29.57 -20.04 17.18
C GLN A 35 28.30 -20.03 16.32
N MET A 36 27.12 -19.96 16.94
CA MET A 36 25.84 -19.85 16.24
C MET A 36 25.74 -18.57 15.39
N ILE A 37 26.16 -17.41 15.93
CA ILE A 37 26.16 -16.14 15.18
C ILE A 37 27.14 -16.21 14.01
N HIS A 38 28.34 -16.76 14.22
CA HIS A 38 29.31 -16.96 13.14
C HIS A 38 28.79 -17.90 12.05
N PHE A 39 28.13 -19.00 12.41
CA PHE A 39 27.50 -19.88 11.45
C PHE A 39 26.42 -19.17 10.64
N LYS A 40 25.50 -18.44 11.30
CA LYS A 40 24.47 -17.65 10.62
C LYS A 40 25.08 -16.64 9.66
N ASN A 41 26.13 -15.94 10.06
CA ASN A 41 26.84 -15.00 9.19
C ASN A 41 27.42 -15.70 7.95
N LYS A 42 28.04 -16.87 8.11
CA LYS A 42 28.52 -17.66 6.95
C LYS A 42 27.39 -18.11 6.03
N VAL A 43 26.22 -18.45 6.58
CA VAL A 43 25.02 -18.73 5.77
C VAL A 43 24.61 -17.49 4.97
N PHE A 44 24.57 -16.30 5.58
CA PHE A 44 24.30 -15.06 4.83
C PHE A 44 25.33 -14.79 3.75
N ASP A 45 26.62 -15.05 4.01
CA ASP A 45 27.66 -14.87 3.00
C ASP A 45 27.44 -15.82 1.80
N LEU A 46 27.01 -17.05 2.05
CA LEU A 46 26.63 -18.01 1.00
C LEU A 46 25.39 -17.55 0.22
N LEU A 47 24.34 -17.11 0.92
CA LEU A 47 23.11 -16.60 0.29
C LEU A 47 23.40 -15.34 -0.55
N GLU A 48 24.29 -14.48 -0.09
CA GLU A 48 24.73 -13.31 -0.84
C GLU A 48 25.47 -13.71 -2.13
N ILE A 49 26.37 -14.70 -2.05
CA ILE A 49 27.03 -15.24 -3.25
C ILE A 49 25.99 -15.80 -4.21
N PHE A 50 25.03 -16.57 -3.71
CA PHE A 50 23.96 -17.18 -4.51
C PHE A 50 23.12 -16.11 -5.23
N ILE A 51 22.56 -15.13 -4.51
CA ILE A 51 21.74 -14.05 -5.10
C ILE A 51 22.54 -13.24 -6.13
N ARG A 52 23.84 -13.01 -5.90
CA ARG A 52 24.68 -12.26 -6.83
C ARG A 52 25.04 -13.05 -8.08
N LYS A 53 25.31 -14.35 -7.95
CA LYS A 53 25.78 -15.20 -9.06
C LYS A 53 24.64 -15.84 -9.85
N GLN A 54 23.50 -16.06 -9.21
CA GLN A 54 22.32 -16.72 -9.78
C GLN A 54 21.04 -15.90 -9.53
N PRO A 55 20.99 -14.60 -9.90
CA PRO A 55 19.85 -13.72 -9.61
C PRO A 55 18.56 -14.11 -10.36
N THR A 56 18.67 -14.87 -11.46
CA THR A 56 17.51 -15.35 -12.24
C THR A 56 16.97 -16.69 -11.75
N HIS A 57 17.65 -17.35 -10.81
CA HIS A 57 17.27 -18.68 -10.35
C HIS A 57 15.98 -18.63 -9.52
N PRO A 58 14.99 -19.51 -9.75
CA PRO A 58 13.69 -19.46 -9.05
C PRO A 58 13.80 -19.58 -7.53
N LEU A 59 14.77 -20.35 -7.01
CA LEU A 59 15.06 -20.46 -5.56
C LEU A 59 15.35 -19.11 -4.88
N THR A 60 15.68 -18.04 -5.61
CA THR A 60 15.80 -16.72 -5.00
C THR A 60 14.47 -16.23 -4.42
N LEU A 61 13.33 -16.68 -4.96
CA LEU A 61 12.00 -16.38 -4.42
C LEU A 61 11.75 -17.09 -3.09
N GLU A 62 12.22 -18.33 -2.93
CA GLU A 62 12.12 -19.10 -1.67
C GLU A 62 12.83 -18.40 -0.51
N LEU A 63 13.82 -17.55 -0.79
CA LEU A 63 14.53 -16.80 0.24
C LEU A 63 13.73 -15.63 0.82
N ILE A 64 12.71 -15.13 0.11
CA ILE A 64 12.00 -13.90 0.50
C ILE A 64 11.31 -14.06 1.86
N LEU A 65 10.50 -15.11 2.03
CA LEU A 65 9.71 -15.31 3.24
C LEU A 65 10.58 -15.61 4.48
N PRO A 66 11.60 -16.50 4.44
CA PRO A 66 12.50 -16.72 5.55
C PRO A 66 13.30 -15.47 5.96
N LEU A 67 13.75 -14.67 4.99
CA LEU A 67 14.47 -13.43 5.25
C LEU A 67 13.55 -12.37 5.86
N LEU A 68 12.32 -12.23 5.36
CA LEU A 68 11.31 -11.35 5.96
C LEU A 68 10.98 -11.78 7.38
N ALA A 69 10.76 -13.08 7.63
CA ALA A 69 10.53 -13.61 8.97
C ALA A 69 11.70 -13.26 9.92
N THR A 70 12.93 -13.35 9.44
CA THR A 70 14.13 -12.96 10.22
C THR A 70 14.12 -11.48 10.60
N VAL A 71 13.71 -10.59 9.68
CA VAL A 71 13.57 -9.15 9.95
C VAL A 71 12.43 -8.88 10.95
N LEU A 72 11.30 -9.57 10.80
CA LEU A 72 10.10 -9.34 11.63
C LEU A 72 10.24 -9.92 13.05
N GLN A 73 11.03 -10.97 13.23
CA GLN A 73 11.26 -11.62 14.52
C GLN A 73 12.52 -11.11 15.24
N ALA A 74 13.09 -9.99 14.77
CA ALA A 74 14.29 -9.41 15.35
C ALA A 74 14.09 -9.07 16.84
N THR A 75 15.01 -9.53 17.68
CA THR A 75 15.14 -9.14 19.08
C THR A 75 16.41 -8.31 19.25
N SER A 76 16.58 -7.67 20.41
CA SER A 76 17.82 -6.95 20.75
C SER A 76 19.09 -7.82 20.65
N SER A 77 18.95 -9.14 20.79
CA SER A 77 20.07 -10.09 20.67
C SER A 77 20.37 -10.54 19.25
N SER A 78 19.50 -10.22 18.27
CA SER A 78 19.60 -10.69 16.89
C SER A 78 19.53 -9.56 15.86
N GLU A 79 19.71 -8.32 16.28
CA GLU A 79 19.63 -7.12 15.42
C GLU A 79 20.60 -7.20 14.24
N GLN A 80 21.86 -7.57 14.49
CA GLN A 80 22.87 -7.76 13.44
C GLN A 80 22.45 -8.76 12.36
N ILE A 81 21.72 -9.81 12.75
CA ILE A 81 21.23 -10.85 11.84
C ILE A 81 20.03 -10.32 11.04
N ALA A 82 19.13 -9.56 11.67
CA ALA A 82 18.03 -8.91 10.98
C ALA A 82 18.53 -7.88 9.96
N ASP A 83 19.57 -7.10 10.30
CA ASP A 83 20.20 -6.16 9.39
C ASP A 83 20.84 -6.85 8.19
N ARG A 84 21.51 -8.00 8.40
CA ARG A 84 22.03 -8.83 7.31
C ARG A 84 20.92 -9.30 6.38
N ALA A 85 19.80 -9.78 6.92
CA ALA A 85 18.64 -10.21 6.14
C ALA A 85 18.02 -9.04 5.36
N LYS A 86 17.82 -7.88 5.99
CA LYS A 86 17.33 -6.65 5.37
C LYS A 86 18.24 -6.20 4.22
N ASN A 87 19.56 -6.20 4.44
CA ASN A 87 20.55 -5.85 3.42
C ASN A 87 20.51 -6.81 2.22
N LEU A 88 20.31 -8.10 2.47
CA LEU A 88 20.19 -9.10 1.40
C LEU A 88 18.92 -8.89 0.57
N LEU A 89 17.78 -8.64 1.23
CA LEU A 89 16.52 -8.29 0.56
C LEU A 89 16.65 -6.99 -0.25
N ASP A 90 17.32 -5.96 0.30
CA ASP A 90 17.58 -4.71 -0.42
C ASP A 90 18.49 -4.92 -1.64
N LYS A 91 19.42 -5.87 -1.61
CA LYS A 91 20.24 -6.25 -2.77
C LYS A 91 19.39 -6.93 -3.85
N MET A 92 18.47 -7.82 -3.48
CA MET A 92 17.53 -8.45 -4.42
C MET A 92 16.70 -7.41 -5.15
N CYS A 93 16.14 -6.43 -4.43
CA CYS A 93 15.38 -5.30 -4.99
C CYS A 93 16.14 -4.46 -6.04
N LYS A 94 17.46 -4.37 -5.91
CA LYS A 94 18.34 -3.56 -6.77
C LYS A 94 18.91 -4.37 -7.93
N SER A 95 18.75 -5.69 -7.93
CA SER A 95 19.20 -6.54 -9.02
C SER A 95 18.47 -6.18 -10.31
N LYS A 96 19.23 -6.04 -11.41
CA LYS A 96 18.66 -5.88 -12.76
C LYS A 96 18.12 -7.19 -13.31
N ALA A 97 18.74 -8.31 -12.91
CA ALA A 97 18.30 -9.64 -13.27
C ALA A 97 17.24 -10.09 -12.27
N LEU A 98 16.07 -10.44 -12.79
CA LEU A 98 14.93 -10.92 -12.02
C LEU A 98 14.79 -12.44 -12.18
N PRO A 99 14.27 -13.14 -11.15
CA PRO A 99 13.98 -14.57 -11.23
C PRO A 99 13.12 -14.91 -12.45
N SER A 100 13.31 -16.11 -12.99
CA SER A 100 12.53 -16.68 -14.10
C SER A 100 12.30 -18.18 -13.85
N ASN A 101 11.49 -18.84 -14.68
CA ASN A 101 11.17 -20.27 -14.59
C ASN A 101 10.50 -20.69 -13.26
N PHE A 102 9.47 -19.96 -12.84
CA PHE A 102 8.60 -20.30 -11.69
C PHE A 102 7.13 -20.29 -12.14
N SER A 103 6.19 -20.80 -11.36
CA SER A 103 4.76 -20.66 -11.68
C SER A 103 4.20 -19.33 -11.17
N SER A 104 3.23 -18.76 -11.90
CA SER A 104 2.58 -17.50 -11.49
C SER A 104 1.88 -17.64 -10.14
N GLU A 105 1.25 -18.78 -9.90
CA GLU A 105 0.57 -19.13 -8.65
C GLU A 105 1.54 -19.07 -7.47
N TYR A 106 2.76 -19.57 -7.65
CA TYR A 106 3.78 -19.59 -6.61
C TYR A 106 4.23 -18.17 -6.23
N ALA A 107 4.48 -17.30 -7.21
CA ALA A 107 4.82 -15.90 -6.92
C ALA A 107 3.65 -15.12 -6.29
N ASN A 108 2.42 -15.42 -6.70
CA ASN A 108 1.21 -14.84 -6.09
C ASN A 108 1.03 -15.28 -4.64
N GLU A 109 1.33 -16.53 -4.30
CA GLU A 109 1.31 -17.04 -2.92
C GLU A 109 2.34 -16.33 -2.05
N ILE A 110 3.59 -16.19 -2.53
CA ILE A 110 4.63 -15.41 -1.82
C ILE A 110 4.20 -13.96 -1.61
N LEU A 111 3.53 -13.33 -2.60
CA LEU A 111 3.01 -11.97 -2.47
C LEU A 111 1.93 -11.87 -1.39
N LYS A 112 0.98 -12.83 -1.35
CA LYS A 112 -0.06 -12.90 -0.30
C LYS A 112 0.56 -13.07 1.08
N GLU A 113 1.52 -13.98 1.24
CA GLU A 113 2.21 -14.17 2.50
C GLU A 113 3.01 -12.94 2.93
N THR A 114 3.65 -12.25 1.98
CA THR A 114 4.35 -10.98 2.22
C THR A 114 3.39 -9.92 2.75
N HIS A 115 2.17 -9.85 2.22
CA HIS A 115 1.11 -8.96 2.68
C HIS A 115 0.63 -9.30 4.09
N ASP A 116 0.50 -10.59 4.41
CA ASP A 116 0.15 -11.04 5.76
C ASP A 116 1.26 -10.79 6.78
N MET A 117 2.53 -10.88 6.37
CA MET A 117 3.67 -10.45 7.17
C MET A 117 3.65 -8.93 7.38
N ALA A 118 3.40 -8.14 6.33
CA ALA A 118 3.30 -6.68 6.40
C ALA A 118 2.22 -6.22 7.40
N ALA A 119 1.05 -6.87 7.40
CA ALA A 119 -0.04 -6.57 8.33
C ALA A 119 0.33 -6.83 9.81
N ARG A 120 1.36 -7.64 10.06
CA ARG A 120 1.87 -8.01 11.39
C ARG A 120 3.21 -7.36 11.73
N ALA A 121 3.78 -6.54 10.85
CA ALA A 121 5.11 -5.94 11.03
C ALA A 121 5.24 -5.21 12.39
N PRO A 122 6.30 -5.45 13.18
CA PRO A 122 6.45 -4.86 14.52
C PRO A 122 6.90 -3.40 14.50
N SER A 123 7.47 -2.93 13.41
CA SER A 123 8.02 -1.58 13.26
C SER A 123 7.75 -1.03 11.86
N LYS A 124 7.86 0.30 11.72
CA LYS A 124 7.77 0.97 10.42
C LYS A 124 8.83 0.44 9.45
N GLU A 125 10.05 0.22 9.93
CA GLU A 125 11.13 -0.30 9.09
C GLU A 125 10.87 -1.71 8.57
N ALA A 126 10.29 -2.58 9.41
CA ALA A 126 9.90 -3.93 8.98
C ALA A 126 8.79 -3.86 7.92
N LEU A 127 7.80 -2.96 8.10
CA LEU A 127 6.76 -2.71 7.12
C LEU A 127 7.32 -2.18 5.80
N ASP A 128 8.28 -1.26 5.85
CA ASP A 128 8.94 -0.70 4.67
C ASP A 128 9.72 -1.80 3.91
N THR A 129 10.36 -2.73 4.62
CA THR A 129 11.00 -3.91 4.00
C THR A 129 9.97 -4.83 3.33
N CYS A 130 8.84 -5.14 3.98
CA CYS A 130 7.76 -5.91 3.35
C CYS A 130 7.21 -5.21 2.11
N SER A 131 6.95 -3.91 2.19
CA SER A 131 6.46 -3.09 1.06
C SER A 131 7.43 -3.13 -0.13
N LYS A 132 8.74 -2.99 0.13
CA LYS A 132 9.77 -3.14 -0.92
C LYS A 132 9.72 -4.54 -1.57
N MET A 133 9.55 -5.60 -0.79
CA MET A 133 9.47 -6.97 -1.32
C MET A 133 8.19 -7.20 -2.10
N SER A 134 7.05 -6.67 -1.66
CA SER A 134 5.82 -6.70 -2.46
C SER A 134 6.03 -6.06 -3.82
N ILE A 135 6.69 -4.89 -3.88
CA ILE A 135 6.98 -4.22 -5.15
C ILE A 135 7.95 -5.03 -6.01
N PHE A 136 8.96 -5.67 -5.41
CA PHE A 136 9.87 -6.57 -6.13
C PHE A 136 9.10 -7.75 -6.74
N LEU A 137 8.27 -8.43 -5.97
CA LEU A 137 7.44 -9.55 -6.44
C LEU A 137 6.53 -9.15 -7.60
N VAL A 138 5.88 -7.98 -7.51
CA VAL A 138 5.07 -7.47 -8.64
C VAL A 138 5.91 -7.28 -9.90
N LYS A 139 7.15 -6.75 -9.80
CA LYS A 139 8.04 -6.66 -10.98
C LYS A 139 8.38 -8.03 -11.56
N VAL A 140 8.60 -9.02 -10.69
CA VAL A 140 8.93 -10.39 -11.09
C VAL A 140 7.75 -11.03 -11.83
N ILE A 141 6.53 -10.91 -11.28
CA ILE A 141 5.30 -11.41 -11.91
C ILE A 141 5.04 -10.72 -13.26
N MET A 142 5.21 -9.39 -13.33
CA MET A 142 5.04 -8.64 -14.58
C MET A 142 6.02 -9.07 -15.65
N LYS A 143 7.31 -9.19 -15.30
CA LYS A 143 8.33 -9.62 -16.25
C LYS A 143 8.02 -11.03 -16.79
N GLN A 144 7.61 -11.95 -15.92
CA GLN A 144 7.22 -13.29 -16.36
C GLN A 144 6.03 -13.23 -17.33
N HIS A 145 5.00 -12.46 -17.01
CA HIS A 145 3.84 -12.29 -17.89
C HIS A 145 4.26 -11.73 -19.26
N GLU A 146 5.17 -10.76 -19.31
CA GLU A 146 5.73 -10.23 -20.56
C GLU A 146 6.50 -11.29 -21.36
N GLU A 147 7.31 -12.12 -20.70
CA GLU A 147 8.08 -13.21 -21.34
C GLU A 147 7.16 -14.32 -21.91
N VAL A 148 6.13 -14.73 -21.16
CA VAL A 148 5.14 -15.73 -21.62
C VAL A 148 4.32 -15.18 -22.78
N SER A 149 3.83 -13.93 -22.67
CA SER A 149 3.04 -13.28 -23.72
C SER A 149 3.85 -13.08 -25.02
N ALA A 150 5.16 -12.83 -24.92
CA ALA A 150 6.05 -12.75 -26.07
C ALA A 150 6.20 -14.10 -26.79
N ASN A 151 6.34 -15.20 -26.04
CA ASN A 151 6.51 -16.54 -26.60
C ASN A 151 5.23 -17.08 -27.27
N ASN A 152 4.05 -16.71 -26.75
CA ASN A 152 2.76 -17.19 -27.27
C ASN A 152 2.23 -16.39 -28.47
N LYS A 153 2.88 -15.29 -28.88
CA LYS A 153 2.55 -14.61 -30.15
C LYS A 153 2.93 -15.43 -31.39
N ASP A 154 3.85 -16.38 -31.25
CA ASP A 154 4.28 -17.27 -32.33
C ASP A 154 3.43 -18.56 -32.44
N GLN A 155 2.55 -18.82 -31.47
CA GLN A 155 1.61 -19.95 -31.48
C GLN A 155 0.23 -19.46 -31.09
N GLY A 156 -0.66 -19.30 -32.08
CA GLY A 156 -1.99 -18.67 -31.95
C GLY A 156 -3.02 -19.41 -31.07
N SER A 157 -2.73 -19.61 -29.80
CA SER A 157 -3.65 -20.13 -28.79
C SER A 157 -3.66 -19.21 -27.57
N SER A 158 -4.67 -18.35 -27.49
CA SER A 158 -5.03 -17.64 -26.26
C SER A 158 -5.57 -18.63 -25.24
N GLU A 159 -4.71 -19.16 -24.37
CA GLU A 159 -5.17 -19.87 -23.18
C GLU A 159 -5.43 -18.88 -22.04
N THR A 160 -6.60 -19.02 -21.45
CA THR A 160 -7.29 -18.16 -20.48
C THR A 160 -6.56 -17.90 -19.15
N GLY A 161 -5.34 -18.39 -18.94
CA GLY A 161 -4.59 -18.26 -17.68
C GLY A 161 -3.61 -17.08 -17.57
N GLU A 162 -3.22 -16.44 -18.68
CA GLU A 162 -2.18 -15.40 -18.68
C GLU A 162 -2.68 -14.06 -18.14
N GLU A 163 -3.83 -13.61 -18.60
CA GLU A 163 -4.48 -12.36 -18.17
C GLU A 163 -4.84 -12.39 -16.68
N ASP A 164 -5.02 -13.59 -16.12
CA ASP A 164 -5.36 -13.80 -14.72
C ASP A 164 -4.21 -13.49 -13.77
N SER A 165 -2.95 -13.62 -14.21
CA SER A 165 -1.79 -13.41 -13.34
C SER A 165 -1.63 -11.96 -12.88
N ILE A 166 -1.74 -11.00 -13.80
CA ILE A 166 -1.68 -9.57 -13.47
C ILE A 166 -2.95 -9.14 -12.72
N LYS A 167 -4.13 -9.64 -13.13
CA LYS A 167 -5.39 -9.38 -12.41
C LYS A 167 -5.34 -9.90 -10.97
N ASN A 168 -4.69 -11.05 -10.74
CA ASN A 168 -4.49 -11.60 -9.39
C ASN A 168 -3.65 -10.68 -8.52
N VAL A 169 -2.62 -10.01 -9.06
CA VAL A 169 -1.88 -8.98 -8.31
C VAL A 169 -2.82 -7.85 -7.86
N GLY A 170 -3.69 -7.37 -8.75
CA GLY A 170 -4.71 -6.37 -8.43
C GLY A 170 -5.59 -6.82 -7.26
N LYS A 171 -6.16 -8.03 -7.36
CA LYS A 171 -7.00 -8.65 -6.31
C LYS A 171 -6.27 -8.80 -4.98
N ILE A 172 -5.00 -9.23 -4.99
CA ILE A 172 -4.18 -9.39 -3.78
C ILE A 172 -3.96 -8.04 -3.07
N TYR A 173 -3.76 -6.95 -3.83
CA TYR A 173 -3.68 -5.61 -3.26
C TYR A 173 -5.05 -5.06 -2.82
N GLU A 174 -6.13 -5.44 -3.49
CA GLU A 174 -7.51 -5.10 -3.09
C GLU A 174 -7.85 -5.72 -1.74
N GLU A 175 -7.52 -7.01 -1.53
CA GLU A 175 -7.67 -7.69 -0.24
C GLU A 175 -6.84 -6.99 0.86
N LEU A 176 -5.60 -6.59 0.54
CA LEU A 176 -4.75 -5.84 1.47
C LEU A 176 -5.35 -4.47 1.81
N LEU A 177 -5.91 -3.78 0.82
CA LEU A 177 -6.61 -2.52 0.99
C LEU A 177 -7.83 -2.70 1.89
N GLY A 178 -8.62 -3.76 1.68
CA GLY A 178 -9.73 -4.12 2.56
C GLY A 178 -9.30 -4.30 4.00
N LYS A 179 -8.23 -5.06 4.26
CA LYS A 179 -7.63 -5.22 5.59
C LYS A 179 -7.21 -3.88 6.21
N TYR A 180 -6.65 -2.96 5.42
CA TYR A 180 -6.25 -1.64 5.88
C TYR A 180 -7.44 -0.72 6.20
N MET A 181 -8.43 -0.67 5.31
CA MET A 181 -9.54 0.28 5.38
C MET A 181 -10.57 -0.12 6.45
N THR A 182 -10.81 -1.42 6.64
CA THR A 182 -11.82 -1.92 7.60
C THR A 182 -11.28 -2.09 9.01
N ASN A 183 -9.98 -2.39 9.18
CA ASN A 183 -9.38 -2.58 10.50
C ASN A 183 -8.72 -1.30 11.04
N ALA A 184 -9.34 -0.71 12.07
CA ALA A 184 -8.82 0.47 12.76
C ALA A 184 -7.47 0.24 13.47
N ARG A 185 -7.11 -1.02 13.78
CA ARG A 185 -5.84 -1.41 14.43
C ARG A 185 -4.81 -1.99 13.45
N SER A 186 -5.06 -1.89 12.15
CA SER A 186 -4.11 -2.38 11.15
C SER A 186 -2.75 -1.68 11.32
N ARG A 187 -1.67 -2.47 11.30
CA ARG A 187 -0.30 -1.95 11.31
C ARG A 187 0.16 -1.42 9.95
N LEU A 188 -0.64 -1.69 8.91
CA LEU A 188 -0.41 -1.13 7.58
C LEU A 188 -0.54 0.39 7.61
N ASN A 189 0.20 1.06 6.73
CA ASN A 189 0.15 2.50 6.55
C ASN A 189 -0.26 2.85 5.12
N LEU A 190 -0.50 4.13 4.88
CA LEU A 190 -0.93 4.64 3.57
C LEU A 190 0.16 4.43 2.50
N GLU A 191 1.43 4.46 2.91
CA GLU A 191 2.59 4.46 2.01
C GLU A 191 2.69 3.16 1.21
N VAL A 192 2.30 2.02 1.79
CA VAL A 192 2.25 0.72 1.07
C VAL A 192 1.47 0.85 -0.24
N PHE A 193 0.29 1.49 -0.19
CA PHE A 193 -0.57 1.67 -1.35
C PHE A 193 -0.09 2.80 -2.26
N VAL A 194 0.44 3.89 -1.69
CA VAL A 194 1.00 5.01 -2.47
C VAL A 194 2.17 4.55 -3.34
N VAL A 195 3.06 3.72 -2.80
CA VAL A 195 4.19 3.15 -3.55
C VAL A 195 3.68 2.22 -4.65
N PHE A 196 2.73 1.34 -4.35
CA PHE A 196 2.14 0.45 -5.36
C PHE A 196 1.49 1.22 -6.51
N ILE A 197 0.61 2.18 -6.21
CA ILE A 197 -0.05 3.04 -7.19
C ILE A 197 0.95 3.81 -8.05
N SER A 198 2.01 4.35 -7.44
CA SER A 198 3.03 5.13 -8.17
C SER A 198 3.89 4.26 -9.10
N ARG A 199 4.11 2.99 -8.74
CA ARG A 199 4.95 2.07 -9.51
C ARG A 199 4.17 1.33 -10.59
N PHE A 200 2.92 0.95 -10.31
CA PHE A 200 2.09 0.11 -11.17
C PHE A 200 0.64 0.64 -11.30
N PRO A 201 0.42 1.85 -11.81
CA PRO A 201 -0.90 2.49 -11.79
C PRO A 201 -1.96 1.74 -12.60
N ILE A 202 -1.58 1.08 -13.69
CA ILE A 202 -2.52 0.29 -14.51
C ILE A 202 -3.04 -0.92 -13.73
N ILE A 203 -2.16 -1.64 -13.02
CA ILE A 203 -2.57 -2.77 -12.15
C ILE A 203 -3.35 -2.23 -10.94
N ALA A 204 -2.90 -1.12 -10.36
CA ALA A 204 -3.57 -0.48 -9.24
C ALA A 204 -4.96 0.09 -9.61
N TRP A 205 -5.31 0.16 -10.89
CA TRP A 205 -6.65 0.53 -11.33
C TRP A 205 -7.71 -0.46 -10.86
N GLU A 206 -7.35 -1.71 -10.58
CA GLU A 206 -8.24 -2.69 -9.96
C GLU A 206 -8.74 -2.25 -8.58
N LEU A 207 -8.01 -1.37 -7.89
CA LEU A 207 -8.41 -0.85 -6.58
C LEU A 207 -9.54 0.20 -6.64
N ARG A 208 -9.89 0.70 -7.83
CA ARG A 208 -10.79 1.85 -7.99
C ARG A 208 -12.16 1.62 -7.34
N ASP A 209 -12.73 0.43 -7.53
CA ASP A 209 -14.09 0.12 -7.10
C ASP A 209 -14.16 0.02 -5.57
N ALA A 210 -13.19 -0.68 -4.96
CA ALA A 210 -13.01 -0.74 -3.52
C ALA A 210 -12.74 0.65 -2.92
N LEU A 211 -11.89 1.47 -3.55
CA LEU A 211 -11.60 2.83 -3.06
C LEU A 211 -12.84 3.74 -3.09
N ALA A 212 -13.68 3.63 -4.12
CA ALA A 212 -14.95 4.37 -4.19
C ALA A 212 -15.89 3.95 -3.06
N GLU A 213 -16.02 2.65 -2.79
CA GLU A 213 -16.81 2.16 -1.66
C GLU A 213 -16.29 2.71 -0.32
N PHE A 214 -14.98 2.72 -0.10
CA PHE A 214 -14.40 3.25 1.15
C PHE A 214 -14.45 4.78 1.29
N MET A 215 -14.84 5.52 0.24
CA MET A 215 -15.13 6.95 0.36
C MET A 215 -16.45 7.20 1.12
N GLU A 216 -17.32 6.20 1.24
CA GLU A 216 -18.56 6.29 2.00
C GLU A 216 -18.29 6.17 3.52
N PRO A 217 -18.87 7.06 4.36
CA PRO A 217 -18.65 7.03 5.81
C PRO A 217 -19.06 5.73 6.51
N THR A 218 -20.01 4.98 5.93
CA THR A 218 -20.57 3.76 6.53
C THR A 218 -19.67 2.55 6.34
N LYS A 219 -18.80 2.58 5.33
CA LYS A 219 -17.93 1.47 4.89
C LYS A 219 -16.56 1.46 5.58
N VAL A 220 -16.27 2.49 6.36
CA VAL A 220 -14.99 2.64 7.09
C VAL A 220 -15.24 2.82 8.59
N PRO A 221 -14.29 2.43 9.45
CA PRO A 221 -14.47 2.49 10.90
C PRO A 221 -14.41 3.92 11.45
N ASN A 222 -13.74 4.85 10.76
CA ASN A 222 -13.57 6.23 11.20
C ASN A 222 -13.30 7.19 10.04
N SER A 223 -13.46 8.49 10.29
CA SER A 223 -13.24 9.55 9.31
C SER A 223 -11.80 9.66 8.80
N TYR A 224 -10.82 9.20 9.58
CA TYR A 224 -9.43 9.14 9.13
C TYR A 224 -9.25 8.16 7.97
N ARG A 225 -9.81 6.95 8.07
CA ARG A 225 -9.83 5.97 6.97
C ARG A 225 -10.59 6.50 5.76
N GLN A 226 -11.71 7.19 5.98
CA GLN A 226 -12.44 7.84 4.90
C GLN A 226 -11.54 8.81 4.12
N VAL A 227 -10.87 9.74 4.79
CA VAL A 227 -9.94 10.69 4.16
C VAL A 227 -8.84 9.96 3.38
N GLN A 228 -8.32 8.84 3.92
CA GLN A 228 -7.32 8.03 3.22
C GLN A 228 -7.84 7.45 1.91
N ALA A 229 -9.11 7.04 1.85
CA ALA A 229 -9.76 6.59 0.61
C ALA A 229 -9.70 7.69 -0.46
N TYR A 230 -10.11 8.92 -0.11
CA TYR A 230 -10.04 10.06 -1.02
C TYR A 230 -8.60 10.34 -1.48
N VAL A 231 -7.63 10.34 -0.57
CA VAL A 231 -6.22 10.59 -0.90
C VAL A 231 -5.69 9.52 -1.88
N LEU A 232 -5.97 8.25 -1.63
CA LEU A 232 -5.58 7.15 -2.52
C LEU A 232 -6.29 7.22 -3.87
N MET A 233 -7.59 7.50 -3.90
CA MET A 233 -8.36 7.70 -5.14
C MET A 233 -7.75 8.80 -6.00
N SER A 234 -7.45 9.96 -5.39
CA SER A 234 -6.81 11.06 -6.11
C SER A 234 -5.42 10.70 -6.63
N LYS A 235 -4.64 9.95 -5.85
CA LYS A 235 -3.31 9.48 -6.26
C LYS A 235 -3.43 8.50 -7.44
N LEU A 236 -4.37 7.55 -7.37
CA LEU A 236 -4.62 6.57 -8.41
C LEU A 236 -4.94 7.23 -9.74
N LEU A 237 -5.96 8.10 -9.76
CA LEU A 237 -6.37 8.80 -10.97
C LEU A 237 -5.24 9.64 -11.57
N LYS A 238 -4.44 10.33 -10.74
CA LYS A 238 -3.28 11.10 -11.21
C LYS A 238 -2.20 10.21 -11.84
N GLU A 239 -1.83 9.12 -11.19
CA GLU A 239 -0.77 8.24 -11.70
C GLU A 239 -1.22 7.51 -12.98
N VAL A 240 -2.47 7.07 -13.05
CA VAL A 240 -3.06 6.47 -14.27
C VAL A 240 -3.06 7.49 -15.42
N ALA A 241 -3.55 8.71 -15.18
CA ALA A 241 -3.55 9.77 -16.18
C ALA A 241 -2.13 10.17 -16.66
N ASN A 242 -1.13 10.10 -15.78
CA ASN A 242 0.25 10.47 -16.11
C ASN A 242 0.99 9.36 -16.87
N LYS A 243 0.72 8.09 -16.55
CA LYS A 243 1.44 6.94 -17.11
C LYS A 243 0.90 6.47 -18.46
N ASN A 244 -0.36 6.78 -18.75
CA ASN A 244 -0.95 6.56 -20.07
C ASN A 244 -1.75 7.78 -20.55
N PRO A 245 -1.07 8.90 -20.90
CA PRO A 245 -1.75 10.11 -21.33
C PRO A 245 -2.62 9.88 -22.57
N GLY A 246 -3.91 10.19 -22.48
CA GLY A 246 -4.86 9.98 -23.58
C GLY A 246 -5.40 8.55 -23.69
N GLY A 247 -4.59 7.52 -23.42
CA GLY A 247 -5.02 6.12 -23.50
C GLY A 247 -5.90 5.65 -22.34
N SER A 248 -5.79 6.28 -21.17
CA SER A 248 -6.63 5.97 -20.00
C SER A 248 -7.70 7.02 -19.71
N ASP A 249 -7.85 8.02 -20.60
CA ASP A 249 -8.78 9.14 -20.39
C ASP A 249 -10.23 8.68 -20.41
N GLU A 250 -10.60 7.77 -21.30
CA GLU A 250 -11.97 7.20 -21.38
C GLU A 250 -12.30 6.40 -20.11
N LEU A 251 -11.40 5.52 -19.65
CA LEU A 251 -11.57 4.76 -18.41
C LEU A 251 -11.76 5.69 -17.20
N ILE A 252 -10.96 6.75 -17.11
CA ILE A 252 -11.06 7.74 -16.04
C ILE A 252 -12.39 8.49 -16.15
N TYR A 253 -12.80 8.88 -17.37
CA TYR A 253 -14.04 9.58 -17.64
C TYR A 253 -15.27 8.76 -17.21
N GLU A 254 -15.34 7.50 -17.62
CA GLU A 254 -16.43 6.57 -17.28
C GLU A 254 -16.55 6.30 -15.78
N PHE A 255 -15.43 6.40 -15.05
CA PHE A 255 -15.41 6.17 -13.61
C PHE A 255 -15.82 7.39 -12.76
N MET A 256 -15.82 8.61 -13.32
CA MET A 256 -16.15 9.84 -12.58
C MET A 256 -17.53 9.84 -11.93
N PRO A 257 -18.62 9.35 -12.57
CA PRO A 257 -19.94 9.28 -11.94
C PRO A 257 -19.94 8.48 -10.64
N LYS A 258 -19.20 7.36 -10.57
CA LYS A 258 -19.11 6.55 -9.36
C LYS A 258 -18.42 7.28 -8.19
N ILE A 259 -17.41 8.08 -8.50
CA ILE A 259 -16.76 8.96 -7.50
C ILE A 259 -17.74 10.05 -7.03
N ARG A 260 -18.46 10.69 -7.96
CA ARG A 260 -19.51 11.67 -7.63
C ARG A 260 -20.54 11.05 -6.69
N ASP A 261 -21.07 9.89 -7.03
CA ASP A 261 -22.14 9.24 -6.26
C ASP A 261 -21.67 8.91 -4.84
N SER A 262 -20.47 8.34 -4.71
CA SER A 262 -19.84 8.06 -3.42
C SER A 262 -19.63 9.33 -2.57
N PHE A 263 -19.26 10.45 -3.21
CA PHE A 263 -19.10 11.74 -2.55
C PHE A 263 -20.45 12.36 -2.15
N VAL A 264 -21.48 12.22 -2.98
CA VAL A 264 -22.85 12.66 -2.67
C VAL A 264 -23.39 11.92 -1.45
N VAL A 265 -23.23 10.59 -1.39
CA VAL A 265 -23.58 9.77 -0.22
C VAL A 265 -22.85 10.27 1.02
N ALA A 266 -21.55 10.59 0.90
CA ALA A 266 -20.77 11.13 2.00
C ALA A 266 -21.31 12.50 2.49
N ILE A 267 -21.75 13.39 1.60
CA ILE A 267 -22.36 14.69 1.97
C ILE A 267 -23.71 14.49 2.66
N ASP A 268 -24.57 13.62 2.12
CA ASP A 268 -25.89 13.37 2.70
C ASP A 268 -25.78 12.77 4.11
N PHE A 269 -24.76 11.94 4.34
CA PHE A 269 -24.45 11.42 5.67
C PHE A 269 -24.11 12.52 6.69
N LEU A 270 -23.50 13.64 6.27
CA LEU A 270 -23.20 14.77 7.17
C LEU A 270 -24.46 15.42 7.75
N LYS A 271 -25.60 15.31 7.06
CA LYS A 271 -26.89 15.82 7.54
C LYS A 271 -27.49 14.91 8.60
N THR A 272 -27.33 13.60 8.44
CA THR A 272 -27.98 12.58 9.28
C THR A 272 -27.21 12.26 10.56
N ASP A 273 -25.87 12.34 10.54
CA ASP A 273 -24.99 11.92 11.65
C ASP A 273 -24.70 13.00 12.72
N GLN A 274 -25.59 13.98 12.92
CA GLN A 274 -25.34 15.04 13.91
C GLN A 274 -25.27 14.54 15.37
N ASN A 275 -25.75 13.33 15.66
CA ASN A 275 -25.99 12.84 17.03
C ASN A 275 -25.17 11.60 17.45
N THR A 276 -24.31 11.05 16.60
CA THR A 276 -23.48 9.87 16.92
C THR A 276 -22.00 10.22 16.88
N GLY A 277 -21.47 10.73 18.01
CA GLY A 277 -20.10 11.28 18.14
C GLY A 277 -18.91 10.37 17.76
N LYS A 278 -19.12 9.15 17.25
CA LYS A 278 -18.07 8.24 16.76
C LYS A 278 -17.75 8.40 15.27
N ARG A 279 -18.67 8.91 14.44
CA ARG A 279 -18.48 9.05 12.96
C ARG A 279 -18.49 10.50 12.47
N GLN A 280 -18.59 11.46 13.38
CA GLN A 280 -18.57 12.89 13.09
C GLN A 280 -17.29 13.32 12.35
N LEU A 281 -17.47 13.80 11.11
CA LEU A 281 -16.39 14.34 10.30
C LEU A 281 -16.02 15.75 10.78
N LYS A 282 -14.86 15.92 11.40
CA LYS A 282 -14.39 17.24 11.84
C LYS A 282 -14.13 18.17 10.66
N ALA A 283 -14.24 19.48 10.89
CA ALA A 283 -14.07 20.52 9.86
C ALA A 283 -12.76 20.38 9.06
N ASP A 284 -11.64 20.09 9.73
CA ASP A 284 -10.34 19.90 9.06
C ASP A 284 -10.34 18.71 8.10
N LYS A 285 -11.01 17.61 8.48
CA LYS A 285 -11.09 16.39 7.67
C LYS A 285 -12.04 16.59 6.49
N LEU A 286 -13.14 17.29 6.69
CA LEU A 286 -14.02 17.70 5.58
C LEU A 286 -13.28 18.61 4.60
N LYS A 287 -12.49 19.58 5.09
CA LYS A 287 -11.66 20.45 4.24
C LYS A 287 -10.67 19.63 3.39
N GLU A 288 -10.03 18.61 3.97
CA GLU A 288 -9.15 17.70 3.23
C GLU A 288 -9.90 16.96 2.12
N ILE A 289 -11.09 16.40 2.41
CA ILE A 289 -11.95 15.73 1.41
C ILE A 289 -12.34 16.69 0.28
N LEU A 290 -12.82 17.90 0.62
CA LEU A 290 -13.19 18.91 -0.37
C LEU A 290 -12.00 19.29 -1.26
N LYS A 291 -10.79 19.40 -0.69
CA LYS A 291 -9.57 19.69 -1.45
C LYS A 291 -9.24 18.58 -2.46
N VAL A 292 -9.43 17.34 -2.04
CA VAL A 292 -9.26 16.19 -2.93
C VAL A 292 -10.28 16.22 -4.05
N ILE A 293 -11.57 16.42 -3.73
CA ILE A 293 -12.64 16.48 -4.73
C ILE A 293 -12.43 17.61 -5.73
N THR A 294 -12.06 18.82 -5.28
CA THR A 294 -11.68 19.91 -6.19
C THR A 294 -10.59 19.49 -7.18
N THR A 295 -9.64 18.67 -6.73
CA THR A 295 -8.55 18.16 -7.59
C THR A 295 -9.06 17.14 -8.60
N ILE A 296 -9.99 16.26 -8.18
CA ILE A 296 -10.60 15.27 -9.07
C ILE A 296 -11.45 15.97 -10.14
N ILE A 297 -12.27 16.97 -9.78
CA ILE A 297 -13.07 17.76 -10.74
C ILE A 297 -12.17 18.45 -11.77
N LYS A 298 -11.09 19.10 -11.33
CA LYS A 298 -10.11 19.71 -12.26
C LYS A 298 -9.52 18.69 -13.24
N MET A 299 -9.30 17.47 -12.77
CA MET A 299 -8.83 16.38 -13.62
C MET A 299 -9.91 15.90 -14.59
N THR A 300 -11.18 15.84 -14.19
CA THR A 300 -12.31 15.62 -15.10
C THR A 300 -12.28 16.64 -16.24
N ASN A 301 -12.11 17.94 -15.93
CA ASN A 301 -12.02 18.98 -16.96
C ASN A 301 -10.87 18.70 -17.94
N ASN A 302 -9.69 18.37 -17.43
CA ASN A 302 -8.52 18.06 -18.27
C ASN A 302 -8.75 16.83 -19.16
N VAL A 303 -9.34 15.76 -18.61
CA VAL A 303 -9.65 14.53 -19.35
C VAL A 303 -10.67 14.80 -20.44
N VAL A 304 -11.76 15.52 -20.14
CA VAL A 304 -12.78 15.90 -21.14
C VAL A 304 -12.17 16.76 -22.25
N ILE A 305 -11.27 17.69 -21.91
CA ILE A 305 -10.53 18.50 -22.89
C ILE A 305 -9.71 17.59 -23.81
N ARG A 306 -8.97 16.63 -23.26
CA ARG A 306 -8.12 15.70 -24.04
C ARG A 306 -8.94 14.81 -24.96
N ILE A 307 -10.00 14.16 -24.46
CA ILE A 307 -10.93 13.35 -25.28
C ILE A 307 -11.53 14.17 -26.43
N SER A 308 -11.97 15.39 -26.11
CA SER A 308 -12.56 16.32 -27.11
C SER A 308 -11.52 16.84 -28.12
N ASN A 309 -10.23 16.81 -27.79
CA ASN A 309 -9.14 17.18 -28.70
C ASN A 309 -8.74 16.01 -29.61
N SER A 310 -8.77 14.77 -29.11
CA SER A 310 -8.48 13.57 -29.91
C SER A 310 -9.53 13.28 -30.98
N SER A 311 -10.79 13.68 -30.76
CA SER A 311 -11.92 13.31 -31.63
C SER A 311 -12.24 14.31 -32.76
N ALA A 312 -11.68 15.53 -32.81
CA ALA A 312 -12.14 16.55 -33.78
C ALA A 312 -11.13 17.66 -34.14
N GLY A 313 -10.96 17.87 -35.44
CA GLY A 313 -10.25 19.01 -36.03
C GLY A 313 -10.97 20.35 -35.87
N LYS A 314 -10.23 21.36 -35.38
CA LYS A 314 -10.40 22.83 -35.50
C LYS A 314 -11.82 23.41 -35.56
N LYS A 315 -12.42 23.76 -34.40
CA LYS A 315 -13.21 25.01 -34.12
C LYS A 315 -13.28 25.23 -32.58
N VAL A 316 -12.74 26.34 -32.07
CA VAL A 316 -12.38 26.51 -30.64
C VAL A 316 -13.48 27.09 -29.73
N SER A 317 -14.43 27.88 -30.25
CA SER A 317 -15.44 28.57 -29.41
C SER A 317 -16.64 27.69 -29.02
N LYS A 318 -17.24 26.93 -29.96
CA LYS A 318 -18.27 25.92 -29.66
C LYS A 318 -17.76 24.78 -28.76
N LYS A 319 -16.44 24.56 -28.74
CA LYS A 319 -15.77 23.51 -27.98
C LYS A 319 -15.79 23.76 -26.48
N LYS A 320 -15.68 25.02 -26.05
CA LYS A 320 -15.65 25.36 -24.62
C LYS A 320 -17.00 25.14 -23.94
N GLY A 321 -18.11 25.53 -24.58
CA GLY A 321 -19.46 25.30 -24.06
C GLY A 321 -19.78 23.81 -23.90
N ALA A 322 -19.50 23.01 -24.94
CA ALA A 322 -19.74 21.56 -24.90
C ALA A 322 -18.88 20.81 -23.85
N ILE A 323 -17.66 21.28 -23.57
CA ILE A 323 -16.81 20.71 -22.51
C ILE A 323 -17.42 20.99 -21.14
N VAL A 324 -17.89 22.21 -20.91
CA VAL A 324 -18.53 22.60 -19.66
C VAL A 324 -19.81 21.79 -19.45
N GLU A 325 -20.67 21.65 -20.46
CA GLU A 325 -21.89 20.85 -20.38
C GLU A 325 -21.58 19.38 -19.99
N LYS A 326 -20.57 18.75 -20.60
CA LYS A 326 -20.17 17.38 -20.26
C LYS A 326 -19.69 17.24 -18.82
N VAL A 327 -18.88 18.20 -18.34
CA VAL A 327 -18.42 18.19 -16.94
C VAL A 327 -19.61 18.38 -15.99
N GLN A 328 -20.52 19.29 -16.35
CA GLN A 328 -21.70 19.59 -15.55
C GLN A 328 -22.65 18.39 -15.44
N GLU A 329 -22.80 17.63 -16.52
CA GLU A 329 -23.56 16.38 -16.57
C GLU A 329 -22.93 15.31 -15.68
N ILE A 330 -21.62 15.07 -15.82
CA ILE A 330 -20.90 14.08 -15.01
C ILE A 330 -21.03 14.36 -13.52
N TRP A 331 -20.89 15.62 -13.11
CA TRP A 331 -20.91 15.99 -11.70
C TRP A 331 -22.31 16.34 -11.16
N GLY A 332 -23.33 16.39 -12.02
CA GLY A 332 -24.70 16.75 -11.63
C GLY A 332 -24.73 18.10 -10.93
N THR A 333 -24.27 19.15 -11.62
CA THR A 333 -23.95 20.46 -11.03
C THR A 333 -25.03 20.98 -10.09
N ASP A 334 -26.28 20.99 -10.51
CA ASP A 334 -27.38 21.56 -9.71
C ASP A 334 -27.57 20.80 -8.40
N THR A 335 -27.59 19.47 -8.46
CA THR A 335 -27.70 18.59 -7.29
C THR A 335 -26.49 18.72 -6.36
N LEU A 336 -25.29 18.80 -6.93
CA LEU A 336 -24.06 18.93 -6.16
C LEU A 336 -23.96 20.30 -5.47
N VAL A 337 -24.34 21.38 -6.16
CA VAL A 337 -24.36 22.75 -5.62
C VAL A 337 -25.36 22.85 -4.48
N GLU A 338 -26.56 22.28 -4.63
CA GLU A 338 -27.58 22.23 -3.58
C GLU A 338 -27.06 21.49 -2.33
N LYS A 339 -26.50 20.29 -2.51
CA LYS A 339 -25.94 19.48 -1.42
C LYS A 339 -24.78 20.19 -0.73
N LEU A 340 -23.85 20.77 -1.46
CA LEU A 340 -22.74 21.53 -0.87
C LEU A 340 -23.23 22.80 -0.16
N GLY A 341 -24.24 23.48 -0.69
CA GLY A 341 -24.87 24.64 -0.05
C GLY A 341 -25.42 24.31 1.34
N SER A 342 -26.05 23.15 1.47
CA SER A 342 -26.60 22.69 2.75
C SER A 342 -25.53 22.39 3.83
N ILE A 343 -24.27 22.14 3.45
CA ILE A 343 -23.17 21.98 4.42
C ILE A 343 -22.93 23.29 5.19
N LYS A 344 -23.09 24.43 4.52
CA LYS A 344 -22.85 25.76 5.10
C LYS A 344 -23.81 26.10 6.23
N THR A 345 -24.98 25.46 6.27
CA THR A 345 -26.00 25.69 7.32
C THR A 345 -25.83 24.74 8.52
N LEU A 346 -24.99 23.71 8.42
CA LEU A 346 -24.80 22.74 9.51
C LEU A 346 -24.06 23.38 10.69
N PRO A 347 -24.49 23.17 11.94
CA PRO A 347 -23.90 23.80 13.13
C PRO A 347 -22.38 23.62 13.26
N LEU A 348 -21.85 22.48 12.82
CA LEU A 348 -20.42 22.13 12.90
C LEU A 348 -19.54 22.86 11.89
N TYR A 349 -20.11 23.35 10.79
CA TYR A 349 -19.35 23.90 9.66
C TYR A 349 -19.71 25.34 9.34
N LYS A 350 -20.87 25.84 9.79
CA LYS A 350 -21.38 27.18 9.49
C LYS A 350 -20.41 28.33 9.81
N SER A 351 -19.56 28.15 10.81
CA SER A 351 -18.59 29.15 11.24
C SER A 351 -17.20 28.98 10.61
N SER A 352 -17.01 28.05 9.67
CA SER A 352 -15.70 27.76 9.06
C SER A 352 -15.54 28.47 7.70
N PRO A 353 -14.74 29.56 7.60
CA PRO A 353 -14.49 30.22 6.32
C PRO A 353 -13.79 29.30 5.33
N ALA A 354 -12.87 28.45 5.83
CA ALA A 354 -12.12 27.54 4.99
C ALA A 354 -13.01 26.50 4.27
N ILE A 355 -14.08 26.02 4.91
CA ILE A 355 -15.04 25.11 4.26
C ILE A 355 -15.86 25.87 3.21
N ASN A 356 -16.32 27.08 3.54
CA ASN A 356 -17.07 27.92 2.62
C ASN A 356 -16.26 28.26 1.36
N ASP A 357 -14.98 28.61 1.51
CA ASP A 357 -14.08 28.90 0.40
C ASP A 357 -13.87 27.68 -0.50
N MET A 358 -13.68 26.50 0.10
CA MET A 358 -13.52 25.25 -0.65
C MET A 358 -14.80 24.87 -1.41
N ILE A 359 -15.98 25.03 -0.79
CA ILE A 359 -17.27 24.83 -1.47
C ILE A 359 -17.41 25.79 -2.65
N ASN A 360 -17.15 27.08 -2.45
CA ASN A 360 -17.22 28.07 -3.51
C ASN A 360 -16.24 27.76 -4.64
N GLN A 361 -15.05 27.24 -4.32
CA GLN A 361 -14.08 26.80 -5.31
C GLN A 361 -14.61 25.61 -6.11
N ILE A 362 -15.23 24.61 -5.47
CA ILE A 362 -15.84 23.46 -6.15
C ILE A 362 -16.93 23.94 -7.11
N VAL A 363 -17.90 24.72 -6.62
CA VAL A 363 -18.99 25.28 -7.44
C VAL A 363 -18.42 26.02 -8.66
N LYS A 364 -17.45 26.91 -8.44
CA LYS A 364 -16.78 27.64 -9.53
C LYS A 364 -16.03 26.73 -10.51
N THR A 365 -15.52 25.58 -10.09
CA THR A 365 -14.74 24.67 -10.93
C THR A 365 -15.65 23.78 -11.78
N VAL A 366 -16.81 23.39 -11.25
CA VAL A 366 -17.81 22.60 -12.00
C VAL A 366 -18.57 23.48 -13.00
N SER A 367 -18.81 24.76 -12.67
CA SER A 367 -19.53 25.70 -13.53
C SER A 367 -18.67 26.41 -14.60
N LYS A 368 -17.36 26.11 -14.70
CA LYS A 368 -16.41 26.78 -15.61
C LYS A 368 -15.65 25.79 -16.49
#